data_AF-A0AAV7QBE6-F1
#
_entry.id   AF-A0AAV7QBE6-F1
#
_cell.length_a   1.000
_cell.length_b   1.000
_cell.length_c   1.000
_cell.angle_alpha   90.00
_cell.angle_beta   90.00
_cell.angle_gamma   90.00
#
_symmetry.space_group_name_H-M   'P 1'
#
loop_
_entity.id
_entity.type
_entity.pdbx_description
1 polymer ?
#
loop_
_entity_poly.entity_id
_entity_poly.type
_entity_poly.pdbx_seq_one_letter_code
_entity_poly.pdbx_strand_id
1 'polypeptide(L)'
;MARLTLVTGVFLLCGGYVLCQKCVFSHHQQKKFNENSQLLLEKMGGDFPLQCLSEKMSMKFPRKVMKAKDRQTQRSLQLTIFNILHPINKINEILSKNLDKTGWDIRRTDMFIQGLRRQTDRLAECLSEDLDGKANNKLKKYFKEMKKYIQEKTYSSCAWENIRAELKLCLKIVDRLSSKLLTLKGRRE
;
A
#
# COMPACT_ATOMS: atom_id res chain seq x y z
N MET A 1 8.23 63.51 36.74
CA MET A 1 8.43 62.05 36.88
C MET A 1 7.54 61.37 35.84
N ALA A 2 8.14 60.98 34.70
CA ALA A 2 8.47 59.60 34.32
C ALA A 2 7.26 58.79 33.84
N ARG A 3 7.17 58.56 32.51
CA ARG A 3 7.15 57.27 31.77
C ARG A 3 5.84 56.46 31.95
N LEU A 4 5.28 55.71 31.00
CA LEU A 4 5.70 55.13 29.73
C LEU A 4 4.40 54.65 29.03
N THR A 5 4.36 54.69 27.70
CA THR A 5 3.34 54.07 26.84
C THR A 5 3.16 52.57 27.10
N LEU A 6 1.94 52.03 26.99
CA LEU A 6 1.73 50.61 26.70
C LEU A 6 0.65 50.38 25.62
N VAL A 7 1.18 50.16 24.40
CA VAL A 7 0.71 49.38 23.26
C VAL A 7 -0.67 48.72 23.37
N THR A 8 -1.58 49.09 22.46
CA THR A 8 -2.79 48.33 22.14
C THR A 8 -2.41 46.98 21.54
N GLY A 9 -2.57 45.91 22.33
CA GLY A 9 -2.43 44.54 21.84
C GLY A 9 -3.62 44.18 20.95
N VAL A 10 -3.44 44.22 19.63
CA VAL A 10 -4.32 43.51 18.70
C VAL A 10 -4.01 42.03 18.86
N PHE A 11 -4.80 41.33 19.68
CA PHE A 11 -4.83 39.88 19.65
C PHE A 11 -5.43 39.46 18.30
N LEU A 12 -4.57 39.28 17.31
CA LEU A 12 -4.86 38.48 16.12
C LEU A 12 -5.21 37.07 16.62
N LEU A 13 -6.48 36.85 16.90
CA LEU A 13 -7.08 35.53 16.89
C LEU A 13 -7.02 35.03 15.44
N CYS A 14 -5.82 34.62 15.00
CA CYS A 14 -5.70 33.52 14.06
C CYS A 14 -6.20 32.28 14.81
N GLY A 15 -7.51 32.23 15.04
CA GLY A 15 -8.23 30.99 15.26
C GLY A 15 -7.99 30.20 14.00
N GLY A 16 -6.96 29.37 14.06
CA GLY A 16 -6.54 28.54 12.96
C GLY A 16 -7.77 27.82 12.48
N TYR A 17 -8.23 28.18 11.29
CA TYR A 17 -8.84 27.22 10.39
C TYR A 17 -7.72 26.20 10.12
N VAL A 18 -7.48 25.33 11.11
CA VAL A 18 -7.00 23.99 10.83
C VAL A 18 -8.15 23.44 10.02
N LEU A 19 -8.07 23.64 8.71
CA LEU A 19 -8.72 22.80 7.74
C LEU A 19 -8.28 21.41 8.18
N CYS A 20 -9.13 20.74 8.97
CA CYS A 20 -9.04 19.31 9.16
C CYS A 20 -9.07 18.82 7.73
N GLN A 21 -7.90 18.48 7.18
CA GLN A 21 -7.77 18.02 5.82
C GLN A 21 -8.41 16.65 5.86
N LYS A 22 -9.75 16.64 5.75
CA LYS A 22 -10.54 15.44 5.71
C LYS A 22 -9.94 14.66 4.58
N CYS A 23 -9.32 13.53 4.91
CA CYS A 23 -8.86 12.57 3.93
C CYS A 23 -10.03 12.29 2.97
N VAL A 24 -9.99 12.86 1.76
CA VAL A 24 -10.92 12.52 0.68
C VAL A 24 -10.29 11.41 -0.14
N PHE A 25 -9.86 10.33 0.53
CA PHE A 25 -9.54 9.10 -0.16
C PHE A 25 -10.82 8.32 -0.37
N SER A 26 -11.51 8.69 -1.46
CA SER A 26 -12.82 8.12 -1.75
C SER A 26 -12.69 6.63 -2.05
N HIS A 27 -13.72 5.87 -1.65
CA HIS A 27 -13.82 4.46 -2.02
C HIS A 27 -13.69 4.26 -3.54
N HIS A 28 -14.32 5.14 -4.34
CA HIS A 28 -14.29 5.03 -5.79
C HIS A 28 -12.84 5.09 -6.32
N GLN A 29 -12.02 6.00 -5.79
CA GLN A 29 -10.60 6.05 -6.12
C GLN A 29 -9.88 4.76 -5.71
N GLN A 30 -10.12 4.25 -4.50
CA GLN A 30 -9.51 3.01 -4.03
C GLN A 30 -9.86 1.81 -4.92
N LYS A 31 -11.13 1.66 -5.31
CA LYS A 31 -11.60 0.63 -6.22
C LYS A 31 -10.90 0.73 -7.58
N LYS A 32 -10.85 1.93 -8.16
CA LYS A 32 -10.18 2.18 -9.45
C LYS A 32 -8.68 1.85 -9.39
N PHE A 33 -7.99 2.20 -8.30
CA PHE A 33 -6.59 1.83 -8.11
C PHE A 33 -6.42 0.31 -8.04
N ASN A 34 -7.30 -0.39 -7.31
CA ASN A 34 -7.23 -1.86 -7.18
C ASN A 34 -7.45 -2.55 -8.52
N GLU A 35 -8.49 -2.16 -9.25
CA GLU A 35 -8.83 -2.72 -10.57
C GLU A 35 -7.68 -2.52 -11.56
N ASN A 36 -7.17 -1.29 -11.66
CA ASN A 36 -6.05 -0.97 -12.54
C ASN A 36 -4.78 -1.74 -12.15
N SER A 37 -4.47 -1.83 -10.86
CA SER A 37 -3.27 -2.54 -10.40
C SER A 37 -3.35 -4.03 -10.69
N GLN A 38 -4.51 -4.66 -10.49
CA GLN A 38 -4.72 -6.08 -10.80
C GLN A 38 -4.64 -6.32 -12.32
N LEU A 39 -5.27 -5.46 -13.13
CA LEU A 39 -5.23 -5.56 -14.57
C LEU A 39 -3.80 -5.42 -15.11
N LEU A 40 -3.06 -4.42 -14.65
CA LEU A 40 -1.67 -4.21 -15.08
C LEU A 40 -0.77 -5.37 -14.66
N LEU A 41 -0.92 -5.90 -13.43
CA LEU A 41 -0.14 -7.05 -12.96
C LEU A 41 -0.41 -8.33 -13.76
N GLU A 42 -1.66 -8.53 -14.19
CA GLU A 42 -2.03 -9.63 -15.06
C GLU A 42 -1.45 -9.47 -16.46
N LYS A 43 -1.47 -8.25 -16.99
CA LYS A 43 -1.09 -7.94 -18.37
C LYS A 43 0.40 -7.64 -18.55
N MET A 44 1.14 -7.34 -17.49
CA MET A 44 2.58 -7.03 -17.60
C MET A 44 3.42 -8.28 -17.90
N GLY A 45 2.99 -9.44 -17.41
CA GLY A 45 3.58 -10.74 -17.77
C GLY A 45 2.61 -11.56 -18.61
N GLY A 46 3.08 -12.71 -19.08
CA GLY A 46 2.22 -13.74 -19.69
C GLY A 46 1.62 -14.68 -18.64
N ASP A 47 1.31 -15.89 -19.09
CA ASP A 47 0.98 -16.99 -18.19
C ASP A 47 2.16 -17.36 -17.29
N PHE A 48 1.86 -17.91 -16.12
CA PHE A 48 2.91 -18.36 -15.21
C PHE A 48 3.69 -19.52 -15.85
N PRO A 49 5.02 -19.42 -16.03
CA PRO A 49 5.78 -20.45 -16.71
C PRO A 49 5.83 -21.75 -15.91
N LEU A 50 5.48 -22.88 -16.54
CA LEU A 50 5.39 -24.17 -15.86
C LEU A 50 6.73 -24.62 -15.26
N GLN A 51 7.85 -24.27 -15.91
CA GLN A 51 9.20 -24.55 -15.40
C GLN A 51 9.49 -23.88 -14.05
N CYS A 52 8.77 -22.81 -13.70
CA CYS A 52 8.94 -22.09 -12.45
C CYS A 52 8.17 -22.71 -11.27
N LEU A 53 7.37 -23.76 -11.52
CA LEU A 53 6.62 -24.46 -10.46
C LEU A 53 7.53 -25.20 -9.48
N SER A 54 8.70 -25.65 -9.92
CA SER A 54 9.71 -26.31 -9.06
C SER A 54 10.38 -25.35 -8.08
N GLU A 55 10.41 -24.05 -8.41
CA GLU A 55 11.01 -22.98 -7.60
C GLU A 55 10.01 -22.22 -6.73
N LYS A 56 8.83 -22.81 -6.53
CA LYS A 56 7.71 -22.17 -5.85
C LYS A 56 8.10 -21.64 -4.48
N MET A 57 7.78 -20.38 -4.24
CA MET A 57 7.99 -19.75 -2.95
C MET A 57 7.14 -20.46 -1.86
N SER A 58 7.77 -20.85 -0.75
CA SER A 58 7.10 -21.57 0.36
C SER A 58 6.44 -20.65 1.38
N MET A 59 6.62 -19.34 1.25
CA MET A 59 6.10 -18.31 2.14
C MET A 59 4.58 -18.26 2.12
N LYS A 60 3.96 -17.99 3.27
CA LYS A 60 2.50 -17.89 3.39
C LYS A 60 2.11 -16.49 3.86
N PHE A 61 1.23 -15.84 3.10
CA PHE A 61 0.65 -14.57 3.50
C PHE A 61 0.03 -14.67 4.91
N PRO A 62 0.32 -13.74 5.84
CA PRO A 62 -0.14 -13.84 7.23
C PRO A 62 -1.63 -13.48 7.35
N ARG A 63 -2.54 -14.33 6.86
CA ARG A 63 -4.01 -14.08 6.78
C ARG A 63 -4.68 -13.67 8.10
N LYS A 64 -4.05 -13.96 9.25
CA LYS A 64 -4.50 -13.47 10.56
C LYS A 64 -4.59 -11.94 10.61
N VAL A 65 -3.84 -11.19 9.80
CA VAL A 65 -3.97 -9.71 9.71
C VAL A 65 -5.30 -9.26 9.09
N MET A 66 -5.98 -10.13 8.35
CA MET A 66 -7.33 -9.89 7.82
C MET A 66 -8.42 -10.17 8.88
N LYS A 67 -8.07 -10.87 9.96
CA LYS A 67 -8.95 -11.29 11.06
C LYS A 67 -8.59 -10.49 12.31
N ALA A 68 -9.25 -9.35 12.53
CA ALA A 68 -9.17 -8.66 13.82
C ALA A 68 -10.18 -9.27 14.80
N LYS A 69 -9.79 -9.40 16.07
CA LYS A 69 -10.55 -10.04 17.16
C LYS A 69 -11.72 -9.19 17.70
N ASP A 70 -11.77 -7.89 17.37
CA ASP A 70 -12.85 -6.97 17.73
C ASP A 70 -13.07 -5.91 16.62
N ARG A 71 -14.26 -5.27 16.64
CA ARG A 71 -14.83 -4.38 15.61
C ARG A 71 -13.78 -3.64 14.75
N GLN A 72 -13.66 -4.05 13.48
CA GLN A 72 -12.83 -3.34 12.49
C GLN A 72 -13.37 -1.92 12.29
N THR A 73 -12.50 -0.92 12.41
CA THR A 73 -12.81 0.47 12.08
C THR A 73 -12.33 0.77 10.66
N GLN A 74 -12.89 1.81 10.05
CA GLN A 74 -12.39 2.32 8.76
C GLN A 74 -10.88 2.59 8.83
N ARG A 75 -10.43 3.21 9.93
CA ARG A 75 -9.03 3.59 10.12
C ARG A 75 -8.10 2.37 10.27
N SER A 76 -8.50 1.32 11.01
CA SER A 76 -7.68 0.11 11.14
C SER A 76 -7.60 -0.72 9.84
N LEU A 77 -8.64 -0.69 9.02
CA LEU A 77 -8.63 -1.30 7.68
C LEU A 77 -7.74 -0.50 6.72
N GLN A 78 -7.82 0.83 6.70
CA GLN A 78 -6.93 1.69 5.92
C GLN A 78 -5.47 1.46 6.30
N LEU A 79 -5.16 1.39 7.59
CA LEU A 79 -3.81 1.07 8.07
C LEU A 79 -3.34 -0.33 7.66
N THR A 80 -4.24 -1.31 7.63
CA THR A 80 -3.92 -2.67 7.16
C THR A 80 -3.61 -2.67 5.65
N ILE A 81 -4.40 -1.95 4.85
CA ILE A 81 -4.14 -1.78 3.41
C ILE A 81 -2.79 -1.11 3.20
N PHE A 82 -2.50 -0.03 3.94
CA PHE A 82 -1.21 0.67 3.86
C PHE A 82 -0.03 -0.26 4.17
N ASN A 83 -0.13 -1.04 5.26
CA ASN A 83 0.88 -2.02 5.65
C ASN A 83 1.08 -3.16 4.61
N ILE A 84 0.18 -3.31 3.64
CA ILE A 84 0.34 -4.23 2.50
C ILE A 84 0.96 -3.49 1.30
N LEU A 85 0.42 -2.32 0.92
CA LEU A 85 0.85 -1.60 -0.28
C LEU A 85 2.23 -0.95 -0.15
N HIS A 86 2.56 -0.38 1.01
CA HIS A 86 3.83 0.32 1.20
C HIS A 86 5.06 -0.60 1.01
N PRO A 87 5.12 -1.82 1.58
CA PRO A 87 6.20 -2.75 1.29
C PRO A 87 6.24 -3.24 -0.16
N ILE A 88 5.09 -3.35 -0.84
CA ILE A 88 5.04 -3.68 -2.28
C ILE A 88 5.75 -2.62 -3.10
N ASN A 89 5.59 -1.32 -2.77
CA ASN A 89 6.34 -0.26 -3.45
C ASN A 89 7.87 -0.44 -3.31
N LYS A 90 8.35 -0.92 -2.15
CA LYS A 90 9.78 -1.22 -1.95
C LYS A 90 10.26 -2.42 -2.73
N ILE A 91 9.42 -3.43 -2.90
CA ILE A 91 9.70 -4.57 -3.78
C ILE A 91 9.76 -4.06 -5.21
N ASN A 92 8.76 -3.30 -5.67
CA ASN A 92 8.70 -2.68 -6.99
C ASN A 92 9.91 -1.80 -7.34
N GLU A 93 10.49 -1.09 -6.38
CA GLU A 93 11.75 -0.33 -6.57
C GLU A 93 12.96 -1.23 -6.82
N ILE A 94 12.97 -2.45 -6.29
CA ILE A 94 13.98 -3.47 -6.63
C ILE A 94 13.64 -4.07 -8.00
N LEU A 95 12.35 -4.21 -8.28
CA LEU A 95 11.81 -4.76 -9.53
C LEU A 95 12.20 -3.93 -10.74
N SER A 96 12.04 -2.61 -10.65
CA SER A 96 12.34 -1.70 -11.74
C SER A 96 13.80 -1.69 -12.18
N LYS A 97 14.74 -2.15 -11.34
CA LYS A 97 16.18 -2.16 -11.63
C LYS A 97 16.66 -3.39 -12.40
N ASN A 98 15.81 -4.39 -12.59
CA ASN A 98 16.16 -5.68 -13.21
C ASN A 98 15.06 -6.15 -14.19
N LEU A 99 14.33 -5.20 -14.80
CA LEU A 99 13.20 -5.50 -15.69
C LEU A 99 13.62 -6.26 -16.96
N ASP A 100 14.87 -6.09 -17.39
CA ASP A 100 15.47 -6.81 -18.50
C ASP A 100 15.45 -8.34 -18.29
N LYS A 101 15.39 -8.81 -17.04
CA LYS A 101 15.39 -10.24 -16.69
C LYS A 101 14.01 -10.89 -16.64
N THR A 102 12.94 -10.12 -16.77
CA THR A 102 11.57 -10.61 -16.50
C THR A 102 10.79 -10.97 -17.76
N GLY A 103 11.14 -10.37 -18.90
CA GLY A 103 10.32 -10.44 -20.12
C GLY A 103 8.97 -9.73 -19.98
N TRP A 104 8.77 -8.92 -18.93
CA TRP A 104 7.54 -8.17 -18.72
C TRP A 104 7.44 -6.95 -19.63
N ASP A 105 6.22 -6.56 -19.97
CA ASP A 105 5.91 -5.31 -20.66
C ASP A 105 6.31 -4.13 -19.76
N ILE A 106 7.43 -3.48 -20.14
CA ILE A 106 8.06 -2.38 -19.40
C ILE A 106 7.05 -1.25 -19.13
N ARG A 107 6.21 -0.90 -20.12
CA ARG A 107 5.25 0.19 -19.99
C ARG A 107 4.17 -0.15 -18.97
N ARG A 108 3.62 -1.37 -19.03
CA ARG A 108 2.62 -1.84 -18.06
C ARG A 108 3.21 -1.96 -16.66
N THR A 109 4.46 -2.42 -16.54
CA THR A 109 5.16 -2.46 -15.25
C THR A 109 5.36 -1.06 -14.67
N ASP A 110 5.79 -0.10 -15.47
CA ASP A 110 5.95 1.29 -15.01
C ASP A 110 4.61 1.91 -14.56
N MET A 111 3.55 1.75 -15.36
CA MET A 111 2.19 2.19 -14.99
C MET A 111 1.71 1.55 -13.68
N PHE A 112 2.03 0.28 -13.45
CA PHE A 112 1.69 -0.43 -12.21
C PHE A 112 2.42 0.14 -11.01
N ILE A 113 3.73 0.35 -11.13
CA ILE A 113 4.57 0.90 -10.05
C ILE A 113 4.09 2.31 -9.69
N GLN A 114 3.88 3.17 -10.68
CA GLN A 114 3.39 4.53 -10.47
C GLN A 114 1.98 4.56 -9.87
N GLY A 115 1.09 3.70 -10.35
CA GLY A 115 -0.28 3.56 -9.84
C GLY A 115 -0.30 3.17 -8.36
N LEU A 116 0.49 2.17 -7.97
CA LEU A 116 0.61 1.73 -6.59
C LEU A 116 1.27 2.77 -5.68
N ARG A 117 2.31 3.48 -6.15
CA ARG A 117 2.91 4.60 -5.41
C ARG A 117 1.87 5.66 -5.10
N ARG A 118 1.14 6.12 -6.13
CA ARG A 118 0.07 7.11 -5.98
C ARG A 118 -1.05 6.66 -5.04
N GLN A 119 -1.42 5.38 -5.08
CA GLN A 119 -2.41 4.82 -4.17
C GLN A 119 -1.92 4.86 -2.72
N THR A 120 -0.68 4.43 -2.48
CA THR A 120 -0.06 4.43 -1.14
C THR A 120 0.12 5.83 -0.59
N ASP A 121 0.55 6.81 -1.40
CA ASP A 121 0.78 8.19 -0.96
C ASP A 121 -0.53 8.84 -0.51
N ARG A 122 -1.61 8.67 -1.28
CA ARG A 122 -2.95 9.14 -0.90
C ARG A 122 -3.46 8.50 0.39
N LEU A 123 -3.12 7.23 0.61
CA LEU A 123 -3.47 6.54 1.85
C LEU A 123 -2.62 7.03 3.03
N ALA A 124 -1.37 7.41 2.80
CA ALA A 124 -0.47 7.99 3.80
C ALA A 124 -0.97 9.35 4.29
N GLU A 125 -1.43 10.22 3.39
CA GLU A 125 -2.04 11.51 3.72
C GLU A 125 -3.19 11.34 4.74
N CYS A 126 -3.92 10.23 4.65
CA CYS A 126 -5.04 9.91 5.55
C CYS A 126 -4.63 9.33 6.91
N LEU A 127 -3.41 8.80 7.00
CA LEU A 127 -2.91 8.02 8.12
C LEU A 127 -1.73 8.68 8.82
N SER A 128 -1.32 9.90 8.45
CA SER A 128 -0.09 10.56 8.91
C SER A 128 0.20 10.38 10.41
N GLU A 129 -0.78 10.61 11.29
CA GLU A 129 -0.67 10.44 12.75
C GLU A 129 -0.55 8.97 13.23
N ASP A 130 -1.01 8.01 12.43
CA ASP A 130 -1.05 6.58 12.76
C ASP A 130 0.13 5.77 12.23
N LEU A 131 0.91 6.34 11.30
CA LEU A 131 2.05 5.65 10.70
C LEU A 131 3.18 5.45 11.71
N ASP A 132 3.28 6.33 12.70
CA ASP A 132 4.24 6.21 13.79
C ASP A 132 3.83 5.08 14.75
N GLY A 133 4.63 4.00 14.75
CA GLY A 133 4.55 2.93 15.75
C GLY A 133 3.57 1.78 15.46
N LYS A 134 2.76 1.81 14.39
CA LYS A 134 1.76 0.75 14.09
C LYS A 134 2.12 -0.16 12.90
N ALA A 135 3.40 -0.42 12.70
CA ALA A 135 3.86 -1.39 11.71
C ALA A 135 3.45 -2.83 12.10
N ASN A 136 2.78 -3.54 11.20
CA ASN A 136 2.40 -4.93 11.46
C ASN A 136 3.62 -5.87 11.31
N ASN A 137 4.17 -6.35 12.42
CA ASN A 137 5.38 -7.20 12.43
C ASN A 137 5.26 -8.46 11.55
N LYS A 138 4.06 -9.04 11.41
CA LYS A 138 3.86 -10.23 10.56
C LYS A 138 3.96 -9.89 9.09
N LEU A 139 3.37 -8.77 8.66
CA LEU A 139 3.51 -8.25 7.29
C LEU A 139 4.95 -7.82 7.02
N LYS A 140 5.60 -7.14 7.97
CA LYS A 140 7.02 -6.76 7.87
C LYS A 140 7.91 -7.97 7.65
N LYS A 141 7.72 -9.06 8.41
CA LYS A 141 8.46 -10.32 8.23
C LYS A 141 8.18 -10.93 6.85
N TYR A 142 6.92 -11.03 6.46
CA TYR A 142 6.50 -11.57 5.15
C TYR A 142 7.18 -10.83 3.98
N PHE A 143 7.13 -9.49 3.93
CA PHE A 143 7.77 -8.76 2.84
C PHE A 143 9.31 -8.77 2.92
N LYS A 144 9.90 -8.92 4.11
CA LYS A 144 11.35 -9.14 4.27
C LYS A 144 11.76 -10.49 3.67
N GLU A 145 10.99 -11.54 3.90
CA GLU A 145 11.22 -12.87 3.29
C GLU A 145 11.07 -12.81 1.76
N MET A 146 10.10 -12.07 1.26
CA MET A 146 9.93 -11.81 -0.18
C MET A 146 11.15 -11.12 -0.80
N LYS A 147 11.65 -10.06 -0.17
CA LYS A 147 12.88 -9.37 -0.60
C LYS A 147 14.10 -10.30 -0.54
N LYS A 148 14.21 -11.13 0.49
CA LYS A 148 15.30 -12.09 0.63
C LYS A 148 15.26 -13.14 -0.49
N TYR A 149 14.10 -13.71 -0.78
CA TYR A 149 13.92 -14.71 -1.83
C TYR A 149 14.36 -14.20 -3.21
N ILE A 150 13.93 -13.01 -3.62
CA ILE A 150 14.29 -12.50 -4.95
C ILE A 150 15.81 -12.24 -5.07
N GLN A 151 16.46 -11.86 -3.97
CA GLN A 151 17.91 -11.67 -3.90
C GLN A 151 18.67 -13.01 -3.95
N GLU A 152 18.23 -14.02 -3.19
CA GLU A 152 18.83 -15.37 -3.17
C GLU A 152 18.71 -16.07 -4.52
N LYS A 153 17.62 -15.81 -5.23
CA LYS A 153 17.40 -16.31 -6.60
C LYS A 153 18.04 -15.45 -7.68
N THR A 154 18.92 -14.54 -7.30
CA THR A 154 19.71 -13.68 -8.20
C THR A 154 18.87 -12.97 -9.28
N TYR A 155 17.62 -12.63 -8.93
CA TYR A 155 16.68 -12.00 -9.84
C TYR A 155 16.40 -12.82 -11.10
N SER A 156 16.30 -14.15 -10.99
CA SER A 156 15.92 -15.04 -12.09
C SER A 156 14.48 -14.80 -12.56
N SER A 157 14.19 -15.07 -13.84
CA SER A 157 12.83 -14.97 -14.41
C SER A 157 11.78 -15.74 -13.58
N CYS A 158 12.11 -16.93 -13.08
CA CYS A 158 11.21 -17.66 -12.18
C CYS A 158 11.01 -17.01 -10.82
N ALA A 159 12.02 -16.36 -10.25
CA ALA A 159 11.85 -15.58 -9.03
C ALA A 159 10.87 -14.42 -9.24
N TRP A 160 10.97 -13.73 -10.39
CA TRP A 160 10.05 -12.66 -10.78
C TRP A 160 8.61 -13.12 -10.87
N GLU A 161 8.38 -14.25 -11.53
CA GLU A 161 7.04 -14.82 -11.68
C GLU A 161 6.44 -15.25 -10.34
N ASN A 162 7.24 -15.81 -9.45
CA ASN A 162 6.82 -16.11 -8.08
C ASN A 162 6.44 -14.84 -7.30
N ILE A 163 7.23 -13.77 -7.41
CA ILE A 163 6.92 -12.48 -6.80
C ILE A 163 5.62 -11.91 -7.37
N ARG A 164 5.44 -11.94 -8.70
CA ARG A 164 4.22 -11.47 -9.37
C ARG A 164 2.98 -12.22 -8.88
N ALA A 165 3.08 -13.55 -8.70
CA ALA A 165 1.99 -14.35 -8.14
C ALA A 165 1.64 -13.95 -6.69
N GLU A 166 2.64 -13.71 -5.85
CA GLU A 166 2.42 -13.24 -4.47
C GLU A 166 1.85 -11.81 -4.43
N LEU A 167 2.30 -10.91 -5.31
CA LEU A 167 1.71 -9.58 -5.47
C LEU A 167 0.24 -9.68 -5.89
N LYS A 168 -0.12 -10.60 -6.78
CA LYS A 168 -1.52 -10.85 -7.19
C LYS A 168 -2.37 -11.27 -6.00
N LEU A 169 -1.84 -12.13 -5.11
CA LEU A 169 -2.51 -12.48 -3.86
C LEU A 169 -2.70 -11.27 -2.94
N CYS A 170 -1.66 -10.46 -2.75
CA CYS A 170 -1.71 -9.27 -1.91
C CYS A 170 -2.74 -8.25 -2.40
N LEU A 171 -2.80 -7.99 -3.71
CA LEU A 171 -3.78 -7.06 -4.29
C LEU A 171 -5.22 -7.57 -4.17
N LYS A 172 -5.46 -8.88 -4.33
CA LYS A 172 -6.76 -9.49 -4.04
C LYS A 172 -7.18 -9.29 -2.58
N ILE A 173 -6.23 -9.31 -1.65
CA ILE A 173 -6.49 -9.07 -0.24
C ILE A 173 -6.81 -7.59 0.01
N VAL A 174 -6.05 -6.67 -0.60
CA VAL A 174 -6.32 -5.23 -0.54
C VAL A 174 -7.71 -4.92 -1.08
N ASP A 175 -8.12 -5.55 -2.17
CA ASP A 175 -9.43 -5.36 -2.77
C ASP A 175 -10.58 -5.83 -1.86
N ARG A 176 -10.42 -7.00 -1.23
CA ARG A 176 -11.35 -7.48 -0.20
C ARG A 176 -11.45 -6.54 1.00
N LEU A 177 -10.31 -6.01 1.47
CA LEU A 177 -10.29 -5.05 2.58
C LEU A 177 -10.94 -3.72 2.18
N SER A 178 -10.72 -3.27 0.94
CA SER A 178 -11.34 -2.08 0.37
C SER A 178 -12.86 -2.23 0.25
N SER A 179 -13.34 -3.42 -0.14
CA SER A 179 -14.76 -3.74 -0.16
C SER A 179 -15.38 -3.76 1.25
N LYS A 180 -14.64 -4.15 2.29
CA LYS A 180 -15.12 -4.05 3.68
C LYS A 180 -15.19 -2.61 4.19
N LEU A 181 -14.33 -1.72 3.69
CA LEU A 181 -14.41 -0.30 4.02
C LEU A 181 -15.76 0.30 3.58
N LEU A 182 -16.30 -0.14 2.44
CA LEU A 182 -17.65 0.26 1.99
C LEU A 182 -18.74 -0.09 2.98
N THR A 183 -18.77 -1.35 3.41
CA THR A 183 -19.87 -1.88 4.23
C THR A 183 -19.90 -1.24 5.62
N LEU A 184 -18.77 -0.72 6.10
CA LEU A 184 -18.70 0.04 7.35
C LEU A 184 -19.17 1.49 7.20
N LYS A 185 -19.04 2.10 6.02
CA LYS A 185 -19.50 3.47 5.76
C LYS A 185 -21.03 3.53 5.73
N GLY A 186 -21.68 2.58 5.06
CA GLY A 186 -23.15 2.50 4.98
C GLY A 186 -23.87 2.07 6.26
N ARG A 187 -23.17 1.91 7.39
CA ARG A 187 -23.77 1.65 8.72
C ARG A 187 -23.82 2.89 9.62
N ARG A 188 -23.36 4.06 9.12
CA ARG A 188 -23.37 5.33 9.85
C ARG A 188 -24.24 6.39 9.16
N GLU A 189 -25.11 5.97 8.26
CA GLU A 189 -26.19 6.74 7.63
C GLU A 189 -27.50 6.04 8.01
#